data_AF-A0A2U3X5N7-F1
#
_entry.id   AF-A0A2U3X5N7-F1
#
_cell.length_a   1.000
_cell.length_b   1.000
_cell.length_c   1.000
_cell.angle_alpha   90.00
_cell.angle_beta   90.00
_cell.angle_gamma   90.00
#
_symmetry.space_group_name_H-M   'P 1'
#
loop_
_entity.id
_entity.type
_entity.pdbx_description
1 polymer ?
#
loop_
_entity_poly.entity_id
_entity_poly.type
_entity_poly.pdbx_seq_one_letter_code
_entity_poly.pdbx_strand_id
1 'polypeptide(L)'
;MYFASTDNSSEITSNGQQSQDVQKETFPSLAEESMWRMIKQTPECILMTYQVPERVTEAVLREDLGKLAGMRGRQPWFSRGQREELVKVHSWIQSQTIPQGIDIQGCITCESQDSLSDAAEPCGQAPAANSG
;
A
#
# COMPACT_ATOMS: atom_id res chain seq x y z
N MET A 1 -7.27 23.46 -15.72
CA MET A 1 -8.21 22.36 -16.00
C MET A 1 -8.81 22.62 -17.38
N TYR A 2 -8.23 22.03 -18.42
CA TYR A 2 -8.85 21.86 -19.73
C TYR A 2 -8.36 20.52 -20.27
N PHE A 3 -9.26 19.55 -20.24
CA PHE A 3 -9.11 18.25 -20.87
C PHE A 3 -9.30 18.44 -22.37
N ALA A 4 -8.28 18.13 -23.17
CA ALA A 4 -8.42 18.06 -24.61
C ALA A 4 -8.42 16.58 -25.01
N SER A 5 -9.61 16.04 -25.21
CA SER A 5 -9.83 14.76 -25.88
C SER A 5 -9.22 14.84 -27.27
N THR A 6 -8.29 13.93 -27.56
CA THR A 6 -7.85 13.71 -28.95
C THR A 6 -8.81 12.70 -29.55
N ASP A 7 -9.84 13.21 -30.22
CA ASP A 7 -10.71 12.41 -31.08
C ASP A 7 -9.91 12.03 -32.33
N ASN A 8 -9.30 10.84 -32.30
CA ASN A 8 -8.70 10.23 -33.48
C ASN A 8 -9.81 9.75 -34.41
N SER A 9 -10.34 10.69 -35.19
CA SER A 9 -11.23 10.45 -36.32
C SER A 9 -10.50 9.61 -37.37
N SER A 10 -10.88 8.34 -37.52
CA SER A 10 -10.43 7.52 -38.65
C SER A 10 -11.54 7.48 -39.69
N GLU A 11 -11.36 8.34 -40.69
CA GLU A 11 -12.15 8.43 -41.90
C GLU A 11 -12.06 7.12 -42.70
N ILE A 12 -13.22 6.57 -43.04
CA ILE A 12 -13.35 5.37 -43.86
C ILE A 12 -13.08 5.73 -45.32
N THR A 13 -11.92 5.33 -45.86
CA THR A 13 -11.67 5.40 -47.31
C THR A 13 -11.70 4.00 -47.89
N SER A 14 -12.65 3.79 -48.80
CA SER A 14 -12.90 2.53 -49.48
C SER A 14 -11.92 2.26 -50.62
N ASN A 15 -11.68 0.96 -50.85
CA ASN A 15 -11.19 0.30 -52.07
C ASN A 15 -9.69 -0.03 -52.17
N GLY A 16 -9.40 -1.31 -51.86
CA GLY A 16 -8.80 -2.26 -52.81
C GLY A 16 -7.32 -2.09 -53.19
N GLN A 17 -6.44 -2.89 -52.58
CA GLN A 17 -5.59 -3.86 -53.29
C GLN A 17 -4.82 -4.71 -52.26
N GLN A 18 -4.90 -6.03 -52.43
CA GLN A 18 -4.14 -7.04 -51.71
C GLN A 18 -2.65 -6.97 -52.10
N SER A 19 -1.73 -6.88 -51.14
CA SER A 19 -0.32 -7.25 -51.36
C SER A 19 0.47 -7.44 -50.07
N GLN A 20 1.00 -8.67 -49.98
CA GLN A 20 2.20 -9.12 -49.28
C GLN A 20 2.17 -9.18 -47.74
N ASP A 21 2.23 -10.44 -47.32
CA ASP A 21 2.69 -10.98 -46.03
C ASP A 21 3.94 -10.25 -45.52
N VAL A 22 3.72 -9.11 -44.87
CA VAL A 22 4.69 -8.52 -43.96
C VAL A 22 4.57 -9.36 -42.70
N GLN A 23 5.52 -10.28 -42.52
CA GLN A 23 5.83 -10.82 -41.20
C GLN A 23 5.96 -9.63 -40.25
N LYS A 24 4.88 -9.32 -39.53
CA LYS A 24 4.95 -8.49 -38.33
C LYS A 24 5.85 -9.28 -37.42
N GLU A 25 7.12 -8.90 -37.36
CA GLU A 25 7.94 -9.13 -36.19
C GLU A 25 7.02 -8.92 -34.99
N THR A 26 6.67 -10.03 -34.36
CA THR A 26 5.89 -10.00 -33.15
C THR A 26 6.85 -9.41 -32.14
N PHE A 27 6.84 -8.08 -32.05
CA PHE A 27 7.34 -7.40 -30.87
C PHE A 27 6.69 -8.15 -29.71
N PRO A 28 7.48 -8.78 -28.80
CA PRO A 28 6.91 -9.39 -27.62
C PRO A 28 6.05 -8.30 -27.01
N SER A 29 4.76 -8.58 -26.91
CA SER A 29 3.76 -7.64 -26.44
C SER A 29 4.25 -7.09 -25.09
N LEU A 30 4.87 -5.92 -25.13
CA LEU A 30 5.19 -5.08 -23.98
C LEU A 30 3.88 -4.50 -23.38
N ALA A 31 2.73 -5.10 -23.69
CA ALA A 31 1.41 -4.60 -23.35
C ALA A 31 0.93 -5.07 -21.97
N GLU A 32 1.76 -5.73 -21.17
CA GLU A 32 1.32 -6.16 -19.83
C GLU A 32 2.32 -5.91 -18.70
N GLU A 33 3.18 -4.90 -18.76
CA GLU A 33 3.95 -4.47 -17.59
C GLU A 33 3.10 -3.76 -16.51
N SER A 34 1.90 -4.26 -16.24
CA SER A 34 1.10 -3.84 -15.11
C SER A 34 1.66 -4.46 -13.83
N MET A 35 1.79 -3.65 -12.76
CA MET A 35 2.10 -4.13 -11.41
C MET A 35 1.22 -5.33 -11.01
N TRP A 36 -0.04 -5.36 -11.47
CA TRP A 36 -0.98 -6.45 -11.22
C TRP A 36 -0.57 -7.78 -11.88
N ARG A 37 0.13 -7.76 -13.01
CA ARG A 37 0.67 -8.99 -13.62
C ARG A 37 1.76 -9.59 -12.75
N MET A 38 2.65 -8.76 -12.19
CA MET A 38 3.69 -9.24 -11.26
C MET A 38 3.06 -9.89 -10.03
N ILE A 39 1.98 -9.31 -9.51
CA ILE A 39 1.24 -9.88 -8.37
C ILE A 39 0.67 -11.26 -8.73
N LYS A 40 0.07 -11.43 -9.92
CA LYS A 40 -0.44 -12.74 -10.41
C LYS A 40 0.66 -13.79 -10.55
N GLN A 41 1.89 -13.37 -10.83
CA GLN A 41 3.05 -14.24 -10.99
C GLN A 41 3.79 -14.53 -9.67
N THR A 42 3.32 -13.97 -8.54
CA THR A 42 3.94 -14.23 -7.23
C THR A 42 3.83 -15.72 -6.90
N PRO A 43 4.94 -16.40 -6.57
CA PRO A 43 4.91 -17.81 -6.19
C PRO A 43 3.93 -18.09 -5.05
N GLU A 44 3.23 -19.23 -5.12
CA GLU A 44 2.23 -19.63 -4.13
C GLU A 44 2.82 -19.69 -2.70
N CYS A 45 4.05 -20.16 -2.54
CA CYS A 45 4.69 -20.21 -1.24
C CYS A 45 4.79 -18.82 -0.59
N ILE A 46 5.08 -17.76 -1.35
CA ILE A 46 5.14 -16.39 -0.84
C ILE A 46 3.73 -15.91 -0.48
N LEU A 47 2.73 -16.18 -1.33
CA LEU A 47 1.34 -15.84 -1.06
C LEU A 47 0.82 -16.48 0.24
N MET A 48 1.30 -17.68 0.56
CA MET A 48 0.81 -18.47 1.69
C MET A 48 1.64 -18.34 2.97
N THR A 49 2.92 -17.97 2.89
CA THR A 49 3.83 -18.04 4.06
C THR A 49 4.56 -16.73 4.39
N TYR A 50 4.44 -15.71 3.55
CA TYR A 50 5.13 -14.45 3.82
C TYR A 50 4.59 -13.78 5.08
N GLN A 51 5.50 -13.46 6.00
CA GLN A 51 5.23 -12.66 7.18
C GLN A 51 6.06 -11.40 7.13
N VAL A 52 5.48 -10.27 7.56
CA VAL A 52 6.21 -9.02 7.68
C VAL A 52 7.25 -9.18 8.80
N PRO A 53 8.55 -8.95 8.54
CA PRO A 53 9.57 -9.09 9.57
C PRO A 53 9.33 -8.10 10.72
N GLU A 54 9.62 -8.56 11.94
CA GLU A 54 9.61 -7.70 13.12
C GLU A 54 10.67 -6.60 12.99
N ARG A 55 10.33 -5.39 13.46
CA ARG A 55 11.20 -4.21 13.40
C ARG A 55 11.21 -3.49 14.73
N VAL A 56 12.36 -2.93 15.08
CA VAL A 56 12.52 -2.09 16.28
C VAL A 56 11.87 -0.72 16.01
N THR A 57 10.86 -0.38 16.81
CA THR A 57 10.05 0.84 16.67
C THR A 57 10.91 2.11 16.60
N GLU A 58 11.87 2.26 17.51
CA GLU A 58 12.72 3.45 17.62
C GLU A 58 13.64 3.61 16.40
N ALA A 59 14.07 2.50 15.80
CA ALA A 59 14.91 2.52 14.62
C ALA A 59 14.11 2.99 13.39
N VAL A 60 12.90 2.46 13.20
CA VAL A 60 12.00 2.85 12.12
C VAL A 60 11.59 4.31 12.26
N LEU A 61 11.20 4.75 13.45
CA LEU A 61 10.82 6.14 13.71
C LEU A 61 11.98 7.11 13.42
N ARG A 62 13.21 6.75 13.79
CA ARG A 62 14.39 7.58 13.50
C ARG A 62 14.62 7.73 12.00
N GLU A 63 14.50 6.65 11.24
CA GLU A 63 14.62 6.67 9.78
C GLU A 63 13.54 7.55 9.14
N ASP A 64 12.29 7.40 9.59
CA ASP A 64 11.17 8.15 9.05
C ASP A 64 11.23 9.63 9.40
N LEU A 65 11.73 10.01 10.59
CA LEU A 65 12.03 11.41 10.90
C LEU A 65 13.06 12.01 9.93
N GLY A 66 14.08 11.23 9.54
CA GLY A 66 15.05 11.63 8.52
C GLY A 66 14.39 11.88 7.16
N LYS A 67 13.49 10.98 6.72
CA LYS A 67 12.73 11.14 5.47
C LYS A 67 11.79 12.34 5.53
N LEU A 68 11.08 12.52 6.66
CA LEU A 68 10.14 13.62 6.88
C LEU A 68 10.83 14.98 6.81
N ALA A 69 12.07 15.11 7.31
CA ALA A 69 12.85 16.33 7.17
C ALA A 69 13.00 16.74 5.69
N GLY A 70 13.28 15.79 4.80
CA GLY A 70 13.37 16.02 3.35
C GLY A 70 12.02 16.25 2.65
N MET A 71 10.90 15.88 3.29
CA MET A 71 9.54 16.07 2.78
C MET A 71 8.84 17.31 3.34
N ARG A 72 9.44 18.02 4.31
CA ARG A 72 8.82 19.16 4.99
C ARG A 72 8.33 20.25 4.04
N GLY A 73 9.07 20.54 2.97
CA GLY A 73 8.68 21.53 1.96
C GLY A 73 7.56 21.08 1.02
N ARG A 74 7.28 19.76 0.94
CA ARG A 74 6.22 19.17 0.11
C ARG A 74 4.93 18.91 0.89
N GLN A 75 4.86 19.32 2.15
CA GLN A 75 3.63 19.23 2.94
C GLN A 75 2.55 20.14 2.34
N PRO A 76 1.26 19.78 2.43
CA PRO A 76 0.17 20.63 1.96
C PRO A 76 0.17 22.00 2.63
N TRP A 77 0.14 23.06 1.82
CA TRP A 77 0.00 24.44 2.30
C TRP A 77 -1.45 24.87 2.13
N PHE A 78 -2.10 25.23 3.23
CA PHE A 78 -3.48 25.71 3.22
C PHE A 78 -3.52 27.24 3.22
N SER A 79 -4.33 27.80 2.32
CA SER A 79 -4.72 29.21 2.39
C SER A 79 -5.60 29.49 3.61
N ARG A 80 -5.82 30.76 3.95
CA ARG A 80 -6.64 31.15 5.11
C ARG A 80 -8.07 30.60 5.02
N GLY A 81 -8.73 30.73 3.86
CA GLY A 81 -10.10 30.23 3.67
C GLY A 81 -10.19 28.71 3.80
N GLN A 82 -9.24 27.98 3.19
CA GLN A 82 -9.16 26.51 3.34
C GLN A 82 -8.92 26.10 4.79
N ARG A 83 -8.09 26.84 5.54
CA ARG A 83 -7.87 26.57 6.96
C ARG A 83 -9.13 26.81 7.79
N GLU A 84 -9.87 27.88 7.51
CA GLU A 84 -11.16 28.16 8.17
C GLU A 84 -12.21 27.08 7.89
N GLU A 85 -12.24 26.53 6.67
CA GLU A 85 -13.10 25.39 6.32
C GLU A 85 -12.69 24.12 7.07
N LEU A 86 -11.39 23.81 7.07
CA LEU A 86 -10.85 22.62 7.72
C LEU A 86 -11.05 22.63 9.23
N VAL A 87 -10.89 23.78 9.90
CA VAL A 87 -11.10 23.90 11.34
C VAL A 87 -12.53 23.57 11.77
N LYS A 88 -13.54 23.83 10.91
CA LYS A 88 -14.94 23.50 11.21
C LYS A 88 -15.18 21.99 11.32
N VAL A 89 -14.40 21.18 10.60
CA VAL A 89 -14.53 19.71 10.58
C VAL A 89 -13.45 19.04 11.46
N HIS A 90 -12.28 19.67 11.55
CA HIS A 90 -11.07 19.14 12.16
C HIS A 90 -10.46 20.17 13.11
N SER A 91 -10.98 20.18 14.35
CA SER A 91 -10.55 21.11 15.40
C SER A 91 -9.03 21.07 15.68
N TRP A 92 -8.38 19.91 15.47
CA TRP A 92 -6.94 19.71 15.67
C TRP A 92 -6.04 20.62 14.81
N ILE A 93 -6.55 21.11 13.68
CA ILE A 93 -5.82 22.04 12.78
C ILE A 93 -5.70 23.45 13.40
N GLN A 94 -6.64 23.82 14.28
CA GLN A 94 -6.57 25.07 15.02
C GLN A 94 -5.73 24.92 16.28
N SER A 95 -5.97 23.89 17.08
CA SER A 95 -5.26 23.64 18.34
C SER A 95 -3.82 23.16 18.14
N GLN A 96 -3.45 22.80 16.91
CA GLN A 96 -2.15 22.19 16.56
C GLN A 96 -1.88 20.92 17.39
N THR A 97 -2.93 20.17 17.68
CA THR A 97 -2.86 18.92 18.45
C THR A 97 -2.86 17.71 17.53
N ILE A 98 -2.56 16.54 18.09
CA ILE A 98 -2.69 15.26 17.40
C ILE A 98 -4.19 15.01 17.12
N PRO A 99 -4.58 14.54 15.92
CA PRO A 99 -5.95 14.14 15.63
C PRO A 99 -6.41 12.98 16.53
N GLN A 100 -7.62 13.07 17.09
CA GLN A 100 -8.15 12.04 18.00
C GLN A 100 -8.19 10.63 17.40
N GLY A 101 -8.38 10.50 16.08
CA GLY A 101 -8.41 9.19 15.41
C GLY A 101 -7.07 8.46 15.38
N ILE A 102 -5.95 9.15 15.67
CA ILE A 102 -4.61 8.55 15.74
C ILE A 102 -3.97 8.69 17.12
N ASP A 103 -4.62 9.38 18.07
CA ASP A 103 -4.17 9.50 19.45
C ASP A 103 -4.64 8.28 20.26
N ILE A 104 -4.15 7.10 19.85
CA ILE A 104 -4.46 5.79 20.42
C ILE A 104 -3.15 5.01 20.63
N GLN A 105 -3.10 4.15 21.65
CA GLN A 105 -1.91 3.37 21.97
C GLN A 105 -1.72 2.17 21.02
N GLY A 106 -2.83 1.59 20.54
CA GLY A 106 -2.86 0.49 19.60
C GLY A 106 -4.25 0.29 19.00
N CYS A 107 -4.50 -0.91 18.50
CA CYS A 107 -5.81 -1.24 17.93
C CYS A 107 -6.88 -1.32 19.03
N ILE A 108 -7.92 -0.48 18.93
CA ILE A 108 -9.01 -0.35 19.92
C ILE A 108 -9.67 -1.70 20.25
N THR A 109 -9.78 -2.60 19.27
CA THR A 109 -10.43 -3.91 19.49
C THR A 109 -9.50 -4.96 20.07
N CYS A 110 -8.18 -4.82 19.90
CA CYS A 110 -7.19 -5.80 20.36
C CYS A 110 -6.76 -5.57 21.82
N GLU A 111 -6.73 -4.32 22.30
CA GLU A 111 -6.30 -3.96 23.66
C GLU A 111 -7.15 -4.61 24.78
N SER A 112 -8.36 -5.09 24.47
CA SER A 112 -9.23 -5.80 25.42
C SER A 112 -8.84 -7.27 25.67
N GLN A 113 -8.01 -7.87 24.81
CA GLN A 113 -7.66 -9.30 24.88
C GLN A 113 -6.35 -9.59 25.62
N ASP A 114 -5.52 -8.56 25.86
CA ASP A 114 -4.23 -8.72 26.57
C ASP A 114 -4.37 -9.07 28.07
N SER A 115 -5.61 -9.18 28.57
CA SER A 115 -5.92 -9.68 29.91
C SER A 115 -6.17 -11.20 30.00
N LEU A 116 -6.11 -11.94 28.89
CA LEU A 116 -6.48 -13.36 28.83
C LEU A 116 -5.38 -14.32 28.34
N SER A 117 -4.19 -13.84 27.98
CA SER A 117 -3.15 -14.67 27.36
C SER A 117 -2.00 -15.12 28.28
N ASP A 118 -2.11 -14.94 29.60
CA ASP A 118 -1.08 -15.40 30.55
C ASP A 118 -1.28 -16.86 31.03
N ALA A 119 -2.06 -17.66 30.29
CA ALA A 119 -2.38 -19.05 30.66
C ALA A 119 -2.27 -20.02 29.47
N ALA A 120 -1.28 -19.85 28.59
CA ALA A 120 -0.89 -20.87 27.64
C ALA A 120 0.44 -21.52 28.09
N GLU A 121 0.32 -22.46 29.04
CA GLU A 121 1.36 -23.43 29.37
C GLU A 121 1.86 -24.12 28.09
N PRO A 122 3.19 -24.19 27.83
CA PRO A 122 3.72 -24.88 26.68
C PRO A 122 3.65 -26.39 26.92
N CYS A 123 2.69 -27.05 26.27
CA CYS A 123 2.57 -28.50 26.30
C CYS A 123 3.73 -29.14 25.51
N GLY A 124 4.68 -29.74 26.22
CA GLY A 124 5.75 -30.48 25.60
C GLY A 124 6.75 -31.07 26.58
N GLN A 125 6.42 -32.24 27.16
CA GLN A 125 7.42 -33.20 27.64
C GLN A 125 6.83 -34.61 27.55
N ALA A 126 7.27 -35.34 26.53
CA ALA A 126 7.07 -36.79 26.44
C ALA A 126 8.20 -37.49 27.22
N PRO A 127 7.91 -38.46 28.10
CA PRO A 127 8.91 -39.42 28.51
C PRO A 127 8.87 -40.63 27.57
N ALA A 128 9.98 -40.87 26.89
CA ALA A 128 10.29 -42.16 26.30
C ALA A 128 10.38 -43.21 27.42
N ALA A 129 9.54 -44.24 27.37
CA ALA A 129 9.71 -45.44 28.17
C ALA A 129 9.88 -46.64 27.23
N ASN A 130 11.15 -47.05 27.12
CA ASN A 130 11.58 -48.36 26.64
C ASN A 130 10.98 -49.46 27.55
N SER A 131 10.46 -50.52 26.95
CA SER A 131 10.46 -51.91 27.45
C SER A 131 10.27 -52.79 26.20
N GLY A 132 11.10 -53.78 25.88
CA GLY A 132 11.68 -54.80 26.74
C GLY A 132 11.04 -56.12 26.35
#